data_AF-A0A413UM64-F1
#
_entry.id   AF-A0A413UM64-F1
#
_cell.length_a   1.000
_cell.length_b   1.000
_cell.length_c   1.000
_cell.angle_alpha   90.00
_cell.angle_beta   90.00
_cell.angle_gamma   90.00
#
_symmetry.space_group_name_H-M   'P 1'
#
loop_
_entity.id
_entity.type
_entity.pdbx_description
1 polymer ?
#
loop_
_entity_poly.entity_id
_entity_poly.type
_entity_poly.pdbx_seq_one_letter_code
_entity_poly.pdbx_strand_id
1 'polypeptide(L)'
;MPSCWRLLNGTGRIPGGGDVGLKEIVIDKTEYSGAAAVGAKPATLVIKPSGTLAYRFVKRLFDFVFSLCVSVVLFIPIVVVCAFICLESSGSPVYSQERVGKGGKTIKILKLRSMVADAGNVQKYLSPEQLHQWEVERKVDDDPRITKVGQFIRKCSIDEMPQFLNVLNGDLSVIGPRPITRDELEQHFSDEEKAELLSVQPGITGLWQATDRNAATFESGLRQKIELRYVRNRCFRMDWKCFTGTFGAMFGKNKTGK
;
A
#
# COMPACT_ATOMS: atom_id res chain seq x y z
N MET A 1 -23.19 18.51 -10.48
CA MET A 1 -24.53 18.56 -11.10
C MET A 1 -24.43 18.11 -12.54
N PRO A 2 -25.37 17.31 -13.09
CA PRO A 2 -26.40 16.48 -12.43
C PRO A 2 -26.20 14.97 -12.79
N SER A 3 -26.17 14.03 -11.84
CA SER A 3 -27.28 13.40 -11.09
C SER A 3 -28.18 12.48 -11.93
N CYS A 4 -28.24 11.18 -11.59
CA CYS A 4 -29.49 10.42 -11.67
C CYS A 4 -29.45 9.15 -10.78
N TRP A 5 -30.06 9.26 -9.59
CA TRP A 5 -30.69 8.17 -8.86
C TRP A 5 -32.17 8.56 -8.72
N ARG A 6 -33.09 7.74 -9.24
CA ARG A 6 -34.47 7.48 -8.77
C ARG A 6 -35.36 7.03 -9.93
N LEU A 7 -35.99 5.87 -9.74
CA LEU A 7 -37.41 5.72 -10.01
C LEU A 7 -38.03 4.94 -8.85
N LEU A 8 -39.02 5.58 -8.22
CA LEU A 8 -39.91 5.02 -7.21
C LEU A 8 -41.34 5.29 -7.68
N ASN A 9 -42.21 4.33 -7.36
CA ASN A 9 -43.64 4.45 -6.99
C ASN A 9 -44.76 4.13 -7.99
N GLY A 10 -45.65 3.24 -7.51
CA GLY A 10 -47.11 3.30 -7.58
C GLY A 10 -47.76 2.21 -8.45
N THR A 11 -48.89 1.56 -8.15
CA THR A 11 -49.90 1.57 -7.07
C THR A 11 -50.92 0.45 -7.40
N GLY A 12 -51.40 -0.33 -6.41
CA GLY A 12 -52.83 -0.70 -6.30
C GLY A 12 -53.37 -2.11 -6.69
N ARG A 13 -54.07 -2.72 -5.70
CA ARG A 13 -55.21 -3.69 -5.69
C ARG A 13 -54.99 -5.23 -5.66
N ILE A 14 -55.66 -5.85 -4.66
CA ILE A 14 -56.01 -7.28 -4.37
C ILE A 14 -57.50 -7.50 -4.84
N PRO A 15 -58.18 -8.68 -4.86
CA PRO A 15 -57.85 -10.10 -4.58
C PRO A 15 -58.47 -11.18 -5.53
N GLY A 16 -58.13 -12.46 -5.35
CA GLY A 16 -58.82 -13.60 -5.98
C GLY A 16 -58.13 -14.94 -5.72
N GLY A 17 -58.85 -15.90 -5.13
CA GLY A 17 -58.32 -17.14 -4.56
C GLY A 17 -58.04 -18.27 -5.54
N GLY A 18 -57.45 -19.34 -5.01
CA GLY A 18 -57.23 -20.60 -5.73
C GLY A 18 -56.11 -21.44 -5.13
N ASP A 19 -56.45 -22.25 -4.12
CA ASP A 19 -55.63 -23.39 -3.70
C ASP A 19 -55.46 -24.38 -4.85
N VAL A 20 -54.22 -24.77 -5.15
CA VAL A 20 -53.88 -26.17 -5.48
C VAL A 20 -52.38 -26.38 -5.35
N GLY A 21 -52.01 -27.27 -4.45
CA GLY A 21 -50.64 -27.71 -4.24
C GLY A 21 -50.16 -28.77 -5.24
N LEU A 22 -48.83 -28.91 -5.19
CA LEU A 22 -48.02 -30.09 -5.52
C LEU A 22 -47.97 -30.56 -6.98
N LYS A 23 -46.80 -30.35 -7.58
CA LYS A 23 -46.01 -31.43 -8.19
C LYS A 23 -44.53 -31.04 -8.25
N GLU A 24 -43.70 -31.83 -7.56
CA GLU A 24 -42.26 -31.93 -7.81
C GLU A 24 -42.02 -32.20 -9.29
N ILE A 25 -41.11 -31.45 -9.91
CA ILE A 25 -40.50 -31.83 -11.18
C ILE A 25 -38.99 -31.61 -11.09
N VAL A 26 -38.32 -32.72 -10.80
CA VAL A 26 -37.19 -33.31 -11.53
C VAL A 26 -36.04 -32.39 -11.96
N ILE A 27 -34.87 -32.73 -11.42
CA ILE A 27 -33.52 -32.34 -11.81
C ILE A 27 -33.32 -32.54 -13.32
N ASP A 28 -33.01 -31.47 -14.05
CA ASP A 28 -32.41 -31.58 -15.38
C ASP A 28 -30.93 -31.17 -15.32
N LYS A 29 -30.07 -32.18 -15.53
CA LYS A 29 -28.66 -32.02 -15.84
C LYS A 29 -28.56 -31.92 -17.35
N THR A 30 -28.23 -30.75 -17.87
CA THR A 30 -27.72 -30.63 -19.23
C THR A 30 -26.58 -29.61 -19.29
N GLU A 31 -25.40 -30.21 -19.43
CA GLU A 31 -24.18 -29.75 -20.10
C GLU A 31 -24.13 -28.28 -20.55
N TYR A 32 -23.28 -27.49 -19.88
CA TYR A 32 -22.56 -26.40 -20.55
C TYR A 32 -21.09 -26.80 -20.65
N SER A 33 -20.75 -27.34 -21.83
CA SER A 33 -19.39 -27.51 -22.31
C SER A 33 -18.70 -26.14 -22.40
N GLY A 34 -18.04 -25.75 -21.31
CA GLY A 34 -17.03 -24.69 -21.31
C GLY A 34 -15.66 -25.34 -21.33
N ALA A 35 -15.07 -25.48 -22.51
CA ALA A 35 -13.66 -25.84 -22.65
C ALA A 35 -12.83 -24.83 -21.85
N ALA A 36 -12.30 -25.27 -20.71
CA ALA A 36 -11.31 -24.53 -19.96
C ALA A 36 -10.09 -24.38 -20.87
N ALA A 37 -9.89 -23.18 -21.41
CA ALA A 37 -8.64 -22.79 -22.04
C ALA A 37 -7.55 -22.71 -20.95
N VAL A 38 -7.07 -23.87 -20.53
CA VAL A 38 -5.80 -24.04 -19.83
C VAL A 38 -4.72 -23.74 -20.86
N GLY A 39 -4.14 -22.54 -20.83
CA GLY A 39 -3.07 -22.25 -21.78
C GLY A 39 -2.57 -20.82 -21.94
N ALA A 40 -2.78 -19.90 -20.99
CA ALA A 40 -1.96 -18.69 -20.97
C ALA A 40 -0.74 -18.97 -20.08
N LYS A 41 0.40 -19.31 -20.70
CA LYS A 41 1.69 -19.21 -20.01
C LYS A 41 1.82 -17.77 -19.50
N PRO A 42 2.19 -17.52 -18.23
CA PRO A 42 2.37 -16.15 -17.77
C PRO A 42 3.39 -15.49 -18.68
N ALA A 43 2.98 -14.40 -19.33
CA ALA A 43 3.90 -13.57 -20.11
C ALA A 43 5.05 -13.23 -19.19
N THR A 44 6.21 -13.84 -19.44
CA THR A 44 7.36 -13.70 -18.55
C THR A 44 7.89 -12.30 -18.81
N LEU A 45 7.55 -11.36 -17.92
CA LEU A 45 8.01 -9.99 -18.02
C LEU A 45 9.54 -9.97 -18.10
N VAL A 46 10.09 -9.48 -19.21
CA VAL A 46 11.53 -9.37 -19.39
C VAL A 46 12.02 -8.16 -18.61
N ILE A 47 12.47 -8.39 -17.39
CA ILE A 47 12.93 -7.33 -16.49
C ILE A 47 14.40 -7.02 -16.78
N LYS A 48 14.66 -5.86 -17.41
CA LYS A 48 16.03 -5.39 -17.68
C LYS A 48 16.58 -4.64 -16.47
N PRO A 49 17.83 -4.89 -16.04
CA PRO A 49 18.41 -4.12 -14.95
C PRO A 49 18.57 -2.64 -15.34
N SER A 50 18.03 -1.73 -14.53
CA SER A 50 18.24 -0.29 -14.70
C SER A 50 19.62 0.16 -14.15
N GLY A 51 20.21 1.22 -14.68
CA GLY A 51 21.45 1.84 -14.17
C GLY A 51 22.74 1.04 -14.37
N THR A 52 23.89 1.68 -14.19
CA THR A 52 25.20 1.04 -14.41
C THR A 52 25.51 0.00 -13.31
N LEU A 53 26.42 -0.94 -13.59
CA LEU A 53 26.85 -1.92 -12.59
C LEU A 53 27.52 -1.26 -11.38
N ALA A 54 28.41 -0.29 -11.63
CA ALA A 54 29.09 0.48 -10.58
C ALA A 54 28.09 1.21 -9.68
N TYR A 55 27.08 1.89 -10.28
CA TYR A 55 26.00 2.53 -9.52
C TYR A 55 25.27 1.53 -8.63
N ARG A 56 24.84 0.38 -9.16
CA ARG A 56 24.10 -0.64 -8.40
C ARG A 56 24.90 -1.18 -7.22
N PHE A 57 26.21 -1.41 -7.41
CA PHE A 57 27.09 -1.91 -6.36
C PHE A 57 27.24 -0.90 -5.22
N VAL A 58 27.64 0.33 -5.54
CA VAL A 58 27.81 1.40 -4.55
C VAL A 58 26.47 1.73 -3.88
N LYS A 59 25.37 1.75 -4.63
CA LYS A 59 24.02 1.95 -4.09
C LYS A 59 23.66 0.88 -3.06
N ARG A 60 23.98 -0.39 -3.35
CA ARG A 60 23.72 -1.49 -2.40
C ARG A 60 24.59 -1.40 -1.16
N LEU A 61 25.86 -1.01 -1.31
CA LEU A 61 26.77 -0.78 -0.19
C LEU A 61 26.26 0.37 0.71
N PHE A 62 25.85 1.48 0.10
CA PHE A 62 25.22 2.61 0.81
C PHE A 62 23.97 2.15 1.56
N ASP A 63 23.06 1.42 0.89
CA ASP A 63 21.83 0.93 1.52
C ASP A 63 22.12 0.08 2.76
N PHE A 64 23.11 -0.80 2.66
CA PHE A 64 23.50 -1.68 3.77
C PHE A 64 24.11 -0.89 4.93
N VAL A 65 25.14 -0.07 4.67
CA VAL A 65 25.84 0.70 5.71
C VAL A 65 24.91 1.70 6.38
N PHE A 66 24.15 2.47 5.59
CA PHE A 66 23.21 3.46 6.12
C PHE A 66 22.15 2.81 7.00
N SER A 67 21.52 1.73 6.50
CA SER A 67 20.47 1.04 7.26
C SER A 67 21.02 0.38 8.51
N LEU A 68 22.25 -0.16 8.48
CA LEU A 68 22.90 -0.73 9.65
C LEU A 68 23.13 0.33 10.72
N CYS A 69 23.70 1.49 10.34
CA CYS A 69 23.92 2.61 11.25
C CYS A 69 22.60 3.09 11.86
N VAL A 70 21.57 3.30 11.03
CA VAL A 70 20.25 3.74 11.51
C VAL A 70 19.61 2.70 12.43
N SER A 71 19.66 1.41 12.08
CA SER A 71 19.11 0.35 12.93
C SER A 71 19.81 0.26 14.28
N VAL A 72 21.13 0.44 14.35
CA VAL A 72 21.88 0.47 15.61
C VAL A 72 21.48 1.67 16.46
N VAL A 73 21.45 2.87 15.88
CA VAL A 73 21.10 4.11 16.60
C VAL A 73 19.66 4.08 17.11
N LEU A 74 18.72 3.56 16.30
CA LEU A 74 17.30 3.53 16.64
C LEU A 74 16.87 2.29 17.44
N PHE A 75 17.77 1.34 17.72
CA PHE A 75 17.42 0.10 18.40
C PHE A 75 16.73 0.36 19.74
N ILE A 76 17.36 1.16 20.61
CA ILE A 76 16.82 1.47 21.95
C ILE A 76 15.50 2.26 21.84
N PRO A 77 15.40 3.38 21.11
CA PRO A 77 14.13 4.10 20.94
C PRO A 77 12.98 3.22 20.43
N ILE A 78 13.24 2.35 19.46
CA ILE A 78 12.22 1.49 18.87
C ILE A 78 11.75 0.43 19.87
N VAL A 79 12.64 -0.16 20.66
CA VAL A 79 12.28 -1.11 21.72
C VAL A 79 11.39 -0.43 22.77
N VAL A 80 11.70 0.81 23.16
CA VAL A 80 10.88 1.59 24.10
C VAL A 80 9.49 1.87 23.52
N VAL A 81 9.39 2.29 22.26
CA VAL A 81 8.11 2.50 21.58
C VAL A 81 7.31 1.19 21.50
N CYS A 82 7.96 0.06 21.18
CA CYS A 82 7.33 -1.25 21.19
C CYS A 82 6.76 -1.61 22.56
N ALA A 83 7.48 -1.34 23.65
CA ALA A 83 6.98 -1.56 25.00
C ALA A 83 5.71 -0.74 25.27
N PHE A 84 5.69 0.55 24.91
CA PHE A 84 4.51 1.40 25.05
C PHE A 84 3.32 0.93 24.20
N ILE A 85 3.55 0.43 22.98
CA ILE A 85 2.49 -0.16 22.14
C ILE A 85 1.87 -1.37 22.84
N CYS A 86 2.69 -2.24 23.44
CA CYS A 86 2.21 -3.44 24.16
C CYS A 86 1.46 -3.10 25.45
N LEU A 87 1.82 -2.01 26.13
CA LEU A 87 1.12 -1.54 27.33
C LEU A 87 -0.26 -0.97 27.02
N GLU A 88 -0.43 -0.35 25.85
CA GLU A 88 -1.71 0.28 25.46
C GLU A 88 -2.66 -0.70 24.75
N SER A 89 -2.14 -1.71 24.05
CA SER A 89 -2.96 -2.71 23.37
C SER A 89 -2.26 -4.07 23.31
N SER A 90 -3.00 -5.16 23.53
CA SER A 90 -2.47 -6.52 23.52
C SER A 90 -1.89 -6.93 22.16
N GLY A 91 -0.94 -7.87 22.12
CA GLY A 91 -0.40 -8.44 20.89
C GLY A 91 0.84 -7.72 20.32
N SER A 92 1.26 -8.11 19.12
CA SER A 92 2.55 -7.71 18.56
C SER A 92 2.64 -6.20 18.27
N PRO A 93 3.72 -5.51 18.71
CA PRO A 93 3.94 -4.10 18.41
C PRO A 93 4.41 -3.87 16.96
N VAL A 94 4.84 -4.92 16.26
CA VAL A 94 5.26 -4.89 14.86
C VAL A 94 4.32 -5.79 14.05
N TYR A 95 3.92 -5.31 12.88
CA TYR A 95 3.17 -6.10 11.91
C TYR A 95 3.83 -6.01 10.53
N SER A 96 3.47 -6.93 9.64
CA SER A 96 4.00 -6.96 8.27
C SER A 96 2.90 -6.73 7.24
N GLN A 97 3.22 -5.99 6.18
CA GLN A 97 2.36 -5.82 5.00
C GLN A 97 3.01 -6.46 3.77
N GLU A 98 2.24 -7.23 3.01
CA GLU A 98 2.73 -7.81 1.76
C GLU A 98 2.76 -6.76 0.65
N ARG A 99 3.89 -6.71 -0.06
CA ARG A 99 4.14 -5.79 -1.17
C ARG A 99 4.92 -6.49 -2.27
N VAL A 100 4.93 -5.91 -3.45
CA VAL A 100 5.72 -6.42 -4.58
C VAL A 100 7.11 -5.79 -4.55
N GLY A 101 8.12 -6.66 -4.48
CA GLY A 101 9.54 -6.31 -4.53
C GLY A 101 10.13 -6.48 -5.91
N LYS A 102 11.46 -6.31 -5.99
CA LYS A 102 12.23 -6.50 -7.22
C LYS A 102 11.97 -7.87 -7.85
N GLY A 103 11.80 -7.91 -9.16
CA GLY A 103 11.53 -9.15 -9.90
C GLY A 103 10.12 -9.71 -9.68
N GLY A 104 9.21 -8.96 -9.06
CA GLY A 104 7.85 -9.44 -8.74
C GLY A 104 7.77 -10.29 -7.47
N LYS A 105 8.87 -10.43 -6.71
CA LYS A 105 8.91 -11.19 -5.45
C LYS A 105 7.96 -10.57 -4.42
N THR A 106 7.12 -11.35 -3.77
CA THR A 106 6.35 -10.87 -2.61
C THR A 106 7.29 -10.65 -1.42
N ILE A 107 7.28 -9.44 -0.87
CA ILE A 107 8.08 -9.03 0.29
C ILE A 107 7.16 -8.62 1.44
N LYS A 108 7.62 -8.83 2.67
CA LYS A 108 6.90 -8.46 3.90
C LYS A 108 7.52 -7.23 4.53
N ILE A 109 6.88 -6.09 4.39
CA ILE A 109 7.37 -4.82 4.91
C ILE A 109 6.96 -4.66 6.36
N LEU A 110 7.94 -4.41 7.23
CA LEU A 110 7.74 -4.27 8.67
C LEU A 110 7.26 -2.87 9.04
N LYS A 111 6.29 -2.77 9.95
CA LYS A 111 5.79 -1.50 10.48
C LYS A 111 5.45 -1.59 11.96
N LEU A 112 5.61 -0.48 12.68
CA LEU A 112 5.09 -0.36 14.04
C LEU A 112 3.57 -0.24 14.00
N ARG A 113 2.91 -0.96 14.90
CA ARG A 113 1.47 -0.92 15.08
C ARG A 113 1.08 0.40 15.73
N SER A 114 0.28 1.19 15.02
CA SER A 114 -0.24 2.48 15.49
C SER A 114 -1.73 2.44 15.88
N MET A 115 -2.35 1.27 15.82
CA MET A 115 -3.77 1.07 16.05
C MET A 115 -3.97 -0.06 17.07
N VAL A 116 -5.15 -0.12 17.68
CA VAL A 116 -5.55 -1.24 18.55
C VAL A 116 -5.45 -2.58 17.80
N ALA A 117 -5.16 -3.65 18.53
CA ALA A 117 -4.86 -4.96 17.96
C ALA A 117 -5.98 -5.52 17.05
N ASP A 118 -7.23 -5.21 17.37
CA ASP A 118 -8.43 -5.62 16.68
C ASP A 118 -9.02 -4.52 15.80
N ALA A 119 -8.19 -3.56 15.34
CA ALA A 119 -8.61 -2.47 14.45
C ALA A 119 -9.22 -2.92 13.10
N GLY A 120 -9.08 -4.19 12.74
CA GLY A 120 -9.77 -4.81 11.61
C GLY A 120 -11.29 -4.92 11.81
N ASN A 121 -11.77 -4.98 13.06
CA ASN A 121 -13.18 -4.92 13.38
C ASN A 121 -13.67 -3.46 13.35
N VAL A 122 -13.85 -2.93 12.14
CA VAL A 122 -14.20 -1.52 11.93
C VAL A 122 -15.54 -1.15 12.57
N GLN A 123 -16.51 -2.08 12.55
CA GLN A 123 -17.85 -1.88 13.11
C GLN A 123 -17.84 -1.71 14.63
N LYS A 124 -16.83 -2.28 15.31
CA LYS A 124 -16.68 -2.12 16.77
C LYS A 124 -16.31 -0.68 17.16
N TYR A 125 -15.61 0.05 16.29
CA TYR A 125 -14.96 1.31 16.63
C TYR A 125 -15.54 2.53 15.92
N LEU A 126 -16.04 2.37 14.69
CA LEU A 126 -16.45 3.48 13.85
C LEU A 126 -17.95 3.77 13.99
N SER A 127 -18.32 5.06 14.00
CA SER A 127 -19.72 5.48 13.87
C SER A 127 -20.27 5.14 12.47
N PRO A 128 -21.60 5.15 12.24
CA PRO A 128 -22.17 4.96 10.91
C PRO A 128 -21.60 5.92 9.85
N GLU A 129 -21.38 7.18 10.22
CA GLU A 129 -20.77 8.20 9.35
C GLU A 129 -19.31 7.87 9.03
N GLN A 130 -18.54 7.45 10.04
CA GLN A 130 -17.15 7.03 9.86
C GLN A 130 -17.00 5.73 9.08
N LEU A 131 -17.96 4.80 9.20
CA LEU A 131 -18.00 3.58 8.39
C LEU A 131 -18.21 3.94 6.92
N HIS A 132 -19.13 4.86 6.63
CA HIS A 132 -19.34 5.33 5.26
C HIS A 132 -18.07 6.00 4.69
N GLN A 133 -17.40 6.85 5.48
CA GLN A 133 -16.13 7.46 5.07
C GLN A 133 -15.06 6.38 4.81
N TRP A 134 -14.96 5.38 5.69
CA TRP A 134 -14.00 4.28 5.56
C TRP A 134 -14.24 3.41 4.32
N GLU A 135 -15.49 3.21 3.92
CA GLU A 135 -15.87 2.46 2.71
C GLU A 135 -15.43 3.17 1.44
N VAL A 136 -15.57 4.51 1.41
CA VAL A 136 -15.23 5.34 0.24
C VAL A 136 -13.72 5.61 0.16
N GLU A 137 -13.12 6.07 1.26
CA GLU A 137 -11.77 6.65 1.24
C GLU A 137 -10.71 5.73 1.82
N ARG A 138 -11.12 4.64 2.50
CA ARG A 138 -10.25 3.79 3.31
C ARG A 138 -9.47 4.57 4.39
N LYS A 139 -9.89 5.80 4.67
CA LYS A 139 -9.36 6.76 5.65
C LYS A 139 -10.54 7.32 6.43
N VAL A 140 -10.31 7.63 7.69
CA VAL A 140 -11.32 8.15 8.61
C VAL A 140 -10.67 9.28 9.40
N ASP A 141 -11.37 10.40 9.50
CA ASP A 141 -10.94 11.52 10.33
C ASP A 141 -11.17 11.19 11.80
N ASP A 142 -10.21 11.58 12.65
CA ASP A 142 -10.21 11.28 14.09
C ASP A 142 -10.49 9.80 14.41
N ASP A 143 -9.87 8.90 13.65
CA ASP A 143 -10.07 7.46 13.74
C ASP A 143 -9.83 6.93 15.18
N PRO A 144 -10.88 6.44 15.88
CA PRO A 144 -10.81 6.04 17.28
C PRO A 144 -9.99 4.76 17.51
N ARG A 145 -9.60 4.06 16.43
CA ARG A 145 -8.74 2.88 16.51
C ARG A 145 -7.27 3.25 16.71
N ILE A 146 -6.88 4.50 16.46
CA ILE A 146 -5.52 4.97 16.65
C ILE A 146 -5.27 5.15 18.15
N THR A 147 -4.25 4.48 18.68
CA THR A 147 -3.87 4.59 20.09
C THR A 147 -3.13 5.90 20.37
N LYS A 148 -2.97 6.33 21.63
CA LYS A 148 -2.22 7.56 21.97
C LYS A 148 -0.76 7.44 21.53
N VAL A 149 -0.14 6.29 21.77
CA VAL A 149 1.20 5.96 21.25
C VAL A 149 1.19 5.93 19.72
N GLY A 150 0.12 5.41 19.12
CA GLY A 150 -0.11 5.41 17.67
C GLY A 150 -0.18 6.80 17.05
N GLN A 151 -0.81 7.76 17.72
CA GLN A 151 -0.86 9.16 17.30
C GLN A 151 0.57 9.75 17.28
N PHE A 152 1.36 9.50 18.31
CA PHE A 152 2.77 9.90 18.34
C PHE A 152 3.58 9.26 17.20
N ILE A 153 3.42 7.95 17.01
CA ILE A 153 4.08 7.19 15.94
C ILE A 153 3.80 7.80 14.56
N ARG A 154 2.53 8.10 14.26
CA ARG A 154 2.12 8.70 12.98
C ARG A 154 2.62 10.13 12.83
N LYS A 155 2.51 10.94 13.89
CA LYS A 155 2.97 12.34 13.91
C LYS A 155 4.46 12.47 13.66
N CYS A 156 5.25 11.52 14.19
CA CYS A 156 6.70 11.48 14.01
C CYS A 156 7.13 10.63 12.80
N SER A 157 6.18 9.98 12.11
CA SER A 157 6.44 9.08 10.96
C SER A 157 7.47 7.99 11.28
N ILE A 158 7.45 7.47 12.51
CA ILE A 158 8.38 6.43 12.96
C ILE A 158 7.86 5.01 12.73
N ASP A 159 6.63 4.85 12.21
CA ASP A 159 6.04 3.54 11.92
C ASP A 159 6.83 2.76 10.87
N GLU A 160 7.57 3.45 10.01
CA GLU A 160 8.37 2.85 8.94
C GLU A 160 9.83 2.55 9.35
N MET A 161 10.25 2.91 10.57
CA MET A 161 11.63 2.65 11.02
C MET A 161 12.03 1.16 11.00
N PRO A 162 11.14 0.19 11.32
CA PRO A 162 11.47 -1.23 11.18
C PRO A 162 11.83 -1.65 9.74
N GLN A 163 11.46 -0.86 8.72
CA GLN A 163 11.76 -1.18 7.31
C GLN A 163 13.26 -1.13 6.99
N PHE A 164 14.10 -0.49 7.80
CA PHE A 164 15.55 -0.57 7.63
C PHE A 164 16.07 -2.01 7.75
N LEU A 165 15.38 -2.89 8.50
CA LEU A 165 15.68 -4.33 8.51
C LEU A 165 15.37 -4.99 7.17
N ASN A 166 14.32 -4.55 6.47
CA ASN A 166 14.03 -5.02 5.10
C ASN A 166 15.10 -4.55 4.10
N VAL A 167 15.69 -3.36 4.31
CA VAL A 167 16.80 -2.89 3.49
C VAL A 167 18.05 -3.73 3.73
N LEU A 168 18.36 -4.06 4.98
CA LEU A 168 19.46 -4.97 5.31
C LEU A 168 19.25 -6.34 4.65
N ASN A 169 18.03 -6.90 4.70
CA ASN A 169 17.66 -8.15 4.04
C ASN A 169 17.70 -8.09 2.50
N GLY A 170 17.73 -6.88 1.93
CA GLY A 170 17.78 -6.66 0.48
C GLY A 170 16.43 -6.70 -0.22
N ASP A 171 15.32 -6.76 0.53
CA ASP A 171 13.97 -6.65 -0.01
C ASP A 171 13.66 -5.19 -0.40
N LEU A 172 14.18 -4.23 0.38
CA LEU A 172 14.06 -2.79 0.14
C LEU A 172 15.42 -2.13 -0.14
N SER A 173 15.33 -0.90 -0.61
CA SER A 173 16.39 0.07 -0.77
C SER A 173 16.07 1.29 0.12
N VAL A 174 17.07 2.10 0.50
CA VAL A 174 16.78 3.37 1.20
C VAL A 174 16.02 4.32 0.26
N ILE A 175 16.45 4.37 -1.00
CA ILE A 175 15.89 5.23 -2.05
C ILE A 175 15.44 4.38 -3.23
N GLY A 176 14.17 4.47 -3.60
CA GLY A 176 13.55 3.64 -4.62
C GLY A 176 12.07 3.99 -4.83
N PRO A 177 11.41 3.37 -5.81
CA PRO A 177 9.97 3.55 -5.98
C PRO A 177 9.20 3.08 -4.76
N ARG A 178 8.05 3.68 -4.43
CA ARG A 178 7.27 3.23 -3.28
C ARG A 178 6.84 1.76 -3.45
N PRO A 179 6.97 0.91 -2.41
CA PRO A 179 6.45 -0.45 -2.47
C PRO A 179 4.92 -0.43 -2.59
N ILE A 180 4.40 -1.11 -3.62
CA ILE A 180 2.98 -1.18 -3.95
C ILE A 180 2.42 -2.59 -3.71
N THR A 181 1.11 -2.69 -3.55
CA THR A 181 0.42 -3.99 -3.51
C THR A 181 0.39 -4.63 -4.88
N ARG A 182 0.07 -5.93 -4.92
CA ARG A 182 -0.12 -6.64 -6.19
C ARG A 182 -1.31 -6.06 -6.96
N ASP A 183 -2.39 -5.74 -6.28
CA ASP A 183 -3.57 -5.11 -6.87
C ASP A 183 -3.24 -3.73 -7.47
N GLU A 184 -2.50 -2.88 -6.74
CA GLU A 184 -2.05 -1.57 -7.25
C GLU A 184 -1.17 -1.72 -8.51
N LEU A 185 -0.30 -2.74 -8.53
CA LEU A 185 0.55 -3.03 -9.69
C LEU A 185 -0.29 -3.46 -10.91
N GLU A 186 -1.29 -4.30 -10.70
CA GLU A 186 -2.14 -4.84 -11.77
C GLU A 186 -3.13 -3.81 -12.30
N GLN A 187 -3.66 -2.92 -11.45
CA GLN A 187 -4.65 -1.91 -11.81
C GLN A 187 -4.05 -0.67 -12.48
N HIS A 188 -2.81 -0.30 -12.16
CA HIS A 188 -2.28 1.03 -12.49
C HIS A 188 -1.10 1.06 -13.46
N PHE A 189 -0.53 -0.09 -13.85
CA PHE A 189 0.65 -0.15 -14.70
C PHE A 189 0.42 -1.07 -15.90
N SER A 190 0.92 -0.68 -17.09
CA SER A 190 1.00 -1.60 -18.24
C SER A 190 2.05 -2.69 -18.01
N ASP A 191 2.04 -3.75 -18.80
CA ASP A 191 3.01 -4.85 -18.63
C ASP A 191 4.46 -4.40 -18.84
N GLU A 192 4.70 -3.45 -19.75
CA GLU A 192 6.02 -2.82 -19.94
C GLU A 192 6.42 -2.00 -18.71
N GLU A 193 5.49 -1.20 -18.18
CA GLU A 193 5.74 -0.38 -16.99
C GLU A 193 5.96 -1.23 -15.74
N LYS A 194 5.26 -2.37 -15.60
CA LYS A 194 5.53 -3.36 -14.55
C LYS A 194 6.95 -3.89 -14.67
N ALA A 195 7.39 -4.27 -15.86
CA ALA A 195 8.75 -4.78 -16.07
C ALA A 195 9.81 -3.73 -15.68
N GLU A 196 9.56 -2.45 -16.00
CA GLU A 196 10.42 -1.34 -15.58
C GLU A 196 10.42 -1.17 -14.05
N LEU A 197 9.25 -1.01 -13.43
CA LEU A 197 9.12 -0.76 -12.00
C LEU A 197 9.76 -1.88 -11.17
N LEU A 198 9.54 -3.13 -11.58
CA LEU A 198 10.06 -4.33 -10.90
C LEU A 198 11.56 -4.58 -11.16
N SER A 199 12.21 -3.78 -12.01
CA SER A 199 13.66 -3.91 -12.27
C SER A 199 14.54 -3.43 -11.12
N VAL A 200 13.97 -2.74 -10.14
CA VAL A 200 14.68 -2.12 -9.03
C VAL A 200 14.07 -2.55 -7.70
N GLN A 201 14.85 -2.52 -6.63
CA GLN A 201 14.28 -2.63 -5.29
C GLN A 201 13.40 -1.40 -5.01
N PRO A 202 12.18 -1.60 -4.46
CA PRO A 202 11.40 -0.49 -3.95
C PRO A 202 12.09 0.16 -2.74
N GLY A 203 11.75 1.42 -2.46
CA GLY A 203 12.44 2.28 -1.51
C GLY A 203 11.61 2.64 -0.28
N ILE A 204 12.28 2.88 0.85
CA ILE A 204 11.65 3.55 2.01
C ILE A 204 11.21 4.96 1.59
N THR A 205 12.12 5.72 0.98
CA THR A 205 11.80 6.98 0.31
C THR A 205 12.09 6.91 -1.18
N GLY A 206 11.62 7.89 -1.93
CA GLY A 206 11.67 7.92 -3.38
C GLY A 206 11.36 9.29 -3.95
N LEU A 207 11.38 9.39 -5.28
CA LEU A 207 11.13 10.65 -5.97
C LEU A 207 9.72 11.17 -5.67
N TRP A 208 8.72 10.29 -5.62
CA TRP A 208 7.35 10.67 -5.28
C TRP A 208 7.26 11.28 -3.87
N GLN A 209 7.88 10.63 -2.87
CA GLN A 209 7.96 11.14 -1.50
C GLN A 209 8.76 12.45 -1.39
N ALA A 210 9.68 12.74 -2.30
CA ALA A 210 10.48 13.96 -2.32
C ALA A 210 9.81 15.12 -3.08
N THR A 211 8.77 14.84 -3.87
CA THR A 211 8.00 15.83 -4.66
C THR A 211 6.63 16.10 -4.04
N ASP A 212 5.78 16.89 -4.69
CA ASP A 212 4.43 17.26 -4.21
C ASP A 212 3.52 16.04 -3.99
N ARG A 213 3.61 15.46 -2.79
CA ARG A 213 2.90 14.25 -2.34
C ARG A 213 1.38 14.32 -2.49
N ASN A 214 0.82 15.52 -2.39
CA ASN A 214 -0.62 15.72 -2.26
C ASN A 214 -1.37 15.77 -3.60
N ALA A 215 -0.70 16.12 -4.71
CA ALA A 215 -1.34 16.22 -6.03
C ALA A 215 -1.17 14.95 -6.89
N ALA A 216 -0.18 14.11 -6.59
CA ALA A 216 0.16 12.95 -7.40
C ALA A 216 -0.53 11.66 -6.91
N THR A 217 -1.76 11.42 -7.37
CA THR A 217 -2.52 10.18 -7.12
C THR A 217 -2.33 9.17 -8.26
N PHE A 218 -2.69 7.90 -8.02
CA PHE A 218 -2.74 6.91 -9.10
C PHE A 218 -3.82 7.22 -10.14
N GLU A 219 -4.96 7.75 -9.71
CA GLU A 219 -6.07 8.14 -10.60
C GLU A 219 -5.67 9.25 -11.56
N SER A 220 -4.84 10.20 -11.11
CA SER A 220 -4.29 11.26 -11.97
C SER A 220 -3.23 10.76 -12.97
N GLY A 221 -2.73 9.53 -12.81
CA GLY A 221 -1.59 9.00 -13.56
C GLY A 221 -0.23 9.62 -13.19
N LEU A 222 -0.21 10.67 -12.36
CA LEU A 222 1.00 11.41 -12.05
C LEU A 222 1.94 10.61 -11.13
N ARG A 223 1.38 9.80 -10.22
CA ARG A 223 2.19 8.94 -9.33
C ARG A 223 3.01 7.94 -10.13
N GLN A 224 2.39 7.20 -11.04
CA GLN A 224 3.04 6.21 -11.90
C GLN A 224 4.18 6.84 -12.71
N LYS A 225 3.92 8.01 -13.31
CA LYS A 225 4.91 8.77 -14.08
C LYS A 225 6.11 9.15 -13.23
N ILE A 226 5.90 9.59 -11.98
CA ILE A 226 7.00 9.96 -11.08
C ILE A 226 7.83 8.73 -10.69
N GLU A 227 7.19 7.62 -10.35
CA GLU A 227 7.87 6.38 -9.97
C GLU A 227 8.72 5.84 -11.13
N LEU A 228 8.14 5.75 -12.34
CA LEU A 228 8.86 5.31 -13.54
C LEU A 228 9.96 6.30 -13.95
N ARG A 229 9.74 7.62 -13.77
CA ARG A 229 10.77 8.63 -14.01
C ARG A 229 12.00 8.39 -13.14
N TYR A 230 11.81 8.02 -11.87
CA TYR A 230 12.93 7.64 -11.02
C TYR A 230 13.66 6.42 -11.58
N VAL A 231 12.94 5.33 -11.89
CA VAL A 231 13.53 4.09 -12.42
C VAL A 231 14.37 4.35 -13.68
N ARG A 232 13.87 5.17 -14.60
CA ARG A 232 14.51 5.51 -15.88
C ARG A 232 15.75 6.40 -15.72
N ASN A 233 15.79 7.26 -14.69
CA ASN A 233 16.83 8.29 -14.54
C ASN A 233 17.69 8.10 -13.29
N ARG A 234 17.61 6.93 -12.65
CA ARG A 234 18.29 6.67 -11.38
C ARG A 234 19.80 6.80 -11.50
N CYS A 235 20.35 7.63 -10.63
CA CYS A 235 21.77 7.93 -10.51
C CYS A 235 22.00 8.58 -9.15
N PHE A 236 23.25 8.68 -8.70
CA PHE A 236 23.56 9.30 -7.40
C PHE A 236 23.02 10.72 -7.24
N ARG A 237 23.00 11.51 -8.33
CA ARG A 237 22.44 12.86 -8.29
C ARG A 237 20.92 12.83 -8.02
N MET A 238 20.22 11.89 -8.63
CA MET A 238 18.78 11.72 -8.43
C MET A 238 18.49 11.19 -7.03
N ASP A 239 19.29 10.24 -6.54
CA ASP A 239 19.19 9.73 -5.17
C ASP A 239 19.40 10.84 -4.15
N TRP A 240 20.45 11.65 -4.34
CA TRP A 240 20.71 12.81 -3.49
C TRP A 240 19.54 13.79 -3.46
N LYS A 241 18.95 14.08 -4.63
CA LYS A 241 17.75 14.91 -4.72
C LYS A 241 16.56 14.31 -3.96
N CYS A 242 16.35 12.99 -4.06
CA CYS A 242 15.28 12.31 -3.32
C CYS A 242 15.54 12.38 -1.81
N PHE A 243 16.79 12.15 -1.39
CA PHE A 243 17.20 12.24 0.01
C PHE A 243 16.92 13.65 0.55
N THR A 244 17.53 14.69 0.00
CA THR A 244 17.37 16.07 0.51
C THR A 244 15.93 16.56 0.41
N GLY A 245 15.19 16.18 -0.65
CA GLY A 245 13.77 16.52 -0.79
C GLY A 245 12.90 15.87 0.29
N THR A 246 13.22 14.63 0.68
CA THR A 246 12.53 13.94 1.78
C THR A 246 12.79 14.62 3.12
N PHE A 247 14.05 14.94 3.44
CA PHE A 247 14.38 15.68 4.65
C PHE A 247 13.73 17.07 4.65
N GLY A 248 13.73 17.77 3.52
CA GLY A 248 13.03 19.04 3.36
C GLY A 248 11.53 18.93 3.60
N ALA A 249 10.87 17.88 3.14
CA ALA A 249 9.45 17.64 3.39
C ALA A 249 9.14 17.27 4.85
N MET A 250 10.05 16.57 5.54
CA MET A 250 9.88 16.18 6.95
C MET A 250 10.13 17.33 7.93
N PHE A 251 11.12 18.19 7.64
CA PHE A 251 11.56 19.27 8.54
C PHE A 251 11.18 20.69 8.07
N GLY A 252 10.70 20.85 6.84
CA GLY A 252 10.28 22.12 6.27
C GLY A 252 8.94 22.62 6.82
N LYS A 253 8.80 23.95 6.89
CA LYS A 253 7.62 24.65 7.44
C LYS A 253 6.32 24.49 6.64
N ASN A 254 6.34 23.83 5.49
CA ASN A 254 5.15 23.58 4.69
C ASN A 254 4.44 22.30 5.16
N LYS A 255 3.90 22.33 6.38
CA LYS A 255 2.88 21.36 6.81
C LYS A 255 1.56 21.66 6.09
N THR A 256 1.51 21.44 4.79
CA THR A 256 0.26 21.49 4.03
C THR A 256 -0.38 20.12 4.12
N GLY A 257 -1.23 19.97 5.13
CA GLY A 257 -1.97 18.76 5.45
C GLY A 257 -2.62 18.90 6.82
N LYS A 258 -3.51 19.89 6.94
CA LYS A 258 -4.72 19.75 7.76
C LYS A 258 -5.81 19.27 6.83
#